data_AF-A0A952FKA7-F1
#
_entry.id   AF-A0A952FKA7-F1
#
_cell.length_a   1.000
_cell.length_b   1.000
_cell.length_c   1.000
_cell.angle_alpha   90.00
_cell.angle_beta   90.00
_cell.angle_gamma   90.00
#
_symmetry.space_group_name_H-M   'P 1'
#
loop_
_entity.id
_entity.type
_entity.pdbx_description
1 polymer ?
#
loop_
_entity_poly.entity_id
_entity_poly.type
_entity_poly.pdbx_seq_one_letter_code
_entity_poly.pdbx_strand_id
1 'polypeptide(L)'
;TVIRRDQGNLLNVTVRDVRRDDRSALAYAREDVFGLVMLFVQERSVAGEERMQRMTRGLIDAALDAGGTYYLPYRLHATGEQLRRAYPAWDEVVAAQRRHDPRGVFRNGLFARYAEA
;
A
#
# COMPACT_ATOMS: atom_id res chain seq x y z
N THR A 1 -14.08 -8.49 -11.34
CA THR A 1 -13.22 -7.35 -11.75
C THR A 1 -13.38 -6.23 -10.73
N VAL A 2 -12.41 -6.05 -9.83
CA VAL A 2 -12.50 -5.14 -8.65
C VAL A 2 -12.99 -3.73 -9.03
N ILE A 3 -12.36 -3.11 -10.03
CA ILE A 3 -12.67 -1.74 -10.47
C ILE A 3 -14.12 -1.59 -10.96
N ARG A 4 -14.63 -2.56 -11.74
CA ARG A 4 -16.01 -2.52 -12.26
C ARG A 4 -17.04 -2.67 -11.13
N ARG A 5 -16.77 -3.57 -10.18
CA ARG A 5 -17.66 -3.81 -9.03
C ARG A 5 -17.83 -2.56 -8.17
N ASP A 6 -16.74 -1.84 -7.92
CA ASP A 6 -16.74 -0.62 -7.10
C ASP A 6 -16.95 0.67 -7.92
N GLN A 7 -17.34 0.54 -9.20
CA GLN A 7 -17.61 1.64 -10.13
C GLN A 7 -16.47 2.66 -10.25
N GLY A 8 -15.22 2.18 -10.22
CA GLY A 8 -14.04 3.03 -10.30
C GLY A 8 -13.87 3.68 -11.67
N ASN A 9 -13.63 4.99 -11.68
CA ASN A 9 -13.30 5.76 -12.88
C ASN A 9 -11.79 5.73 -13.12
N LEU A 10 -11.31 4.66 -13.76
CA LEU A 10 -9.91 4.46 -14.14
C LEU A 10 -9.61 5.18 -15.45
N LEU A 11 -8.71 6.17 -15.42
CA LEU A 11 -8.31 6.93 -16.61
C LEU A 11 -7.17 6.27 -17.36
N ASN A 12 -6.14 5.80 -16.65
CA ASN A 12 -5.00 5.13 -17.25
C ASN A 12 -4.32 4.15 -16.30
N VAL A 13 -3.48 3.31 -16.90
CA VAL A 13 -2.51 2.48 -16.19
C VAL A 13 -1.16 2.67 -16.84
N THR A 14 -0.18 3.14 -16.07
CA THR A 14 1.22 3.15 -16.50
C THR A 14 1.88 1.86 -16.04
N VAL A 15 2.49 1.13 -16.96
CA VAL A 15 3.31 -0.05 -16.64
C VAL A 15 4.76 0.38 -16.50
N ARG A 16 5.42 -0.04 -15.43
CA ARG A 16 6.84 0.24 -15.16
C ARG A 16 7.59 -1.05 -14.92
N ASP A 17 8.75 -1.21 -15.55
CA ASP A 17 9.74 -2.19 -15.12
C ASP A 17 10.36 -1.72 -13.80
N VAL A 18 10.38 -2.59 -12.79
CA VAL A 18 10.98 -2.31 -11.48
C VAL A 18 11.91 -3.45 -11.12
N ARG A 19 13.18 -3.12 -10.98
CA ARG A 19 14.22 -4.06 -10.58
C ARG A 19 14.10 -4.39 -9.10
N ARG A 20 14.53 -5.60 -8.75
CA ARG A 20 14.65 -6.05 -7.36
C ARG A 20 15.40 -5.04 -6.47
N ASP A 21 14.85 -4.78 -5.29
CA ASP A 21 15.44 -3.95 -4.23
C ASP A 21 15.93 -4.82 -3.07
N ASP A 22 17.24 -4.95 -2.94
CA ASP A 22 17.92 -5.71 -1.89
C ASP A 22 18.37 -4.85 -0.69
N ARG A 23 17.97 -3.57 -0.65
CA ARG A 23 18.47 -2.61 0.36
C ARG A 23 17.38 -2.18 1.33
N SER A 24 16.16 -1.98 0.85
CA SER A 24 15.09 -1.45 1.69
C SER A 24 14.49 -2.55 2.58
N ALA A 25 14.32 -2.25 3.87
CA ALA A 25 13.60 -3.13 4.80
C ALA A 25 12.13 -3.34 4.38
N LEU A 26 11.52 -2.34 3.74
CA LEU A 26 10.18 -2.40 3.15
C LEU A 26 10.26 -2.38 1.62
N ALA A 27 11.02 -3.32 1.05
CA ALA A 27 11.19 -3.43 -0.40
C ALA A 27 9.85 -3.59 -1.14
N TYR A 28 9.56 -2.67 -2.05
CA TYR A 28 8.40 -2.78 -2.95
C TYR A 28 8.58 -3.90 -4.00
N ALA A 29 9.82 -4.14 -4.45
CA ALA A 29 10.15 -5.17 -5.43
C ALA A 29 11.13 -6.18 -4.82
N ARG A 30 10.61 -7.34 -4.38
CA ARG A 30 11.43 -8.46 -3.83
C ARG A 30 12.10 -9.29 -4.93
N GLU A 31 11.65 -9.09 -6.16
CA GLU A 31 12.15 -9.66 -7.41
C GLU A 31 11.93 -8.61 -8.51
N ASP A 32 12.35 -8.91 -9.74
CA ASP A 32 12.03 -8.04 -10.87
C ASP A 32 10.53 -8.14 -11.19
N VAL A 33 9.83 -7.01 -11.18
CA VAL A 33 8.37 -6.97 -11.31
C VAL A 33 7.93 -5.86 -12.25
N PHE A 34 6.68 -5.96 -12.72
CA PHE A 34 5.98 -4.83 -13.33
C PHE A 34 5.14 -4.09 -12.29
N GLY A 35 5.40 -2.80 -12.12
CA GLY A 35 4.54 -1.90 -11.36
C GLY A 35 3.40 -1.36 -12.22
N LEU A 36 2.17 -1.48 -11.75
CA LEU A 36 0.98 -0.89 -12.38
C LEU A 36 0.53 0.35 -11.62
N VAL A 37 0.83 1.53 -12.16
CA VAL A 37 0.42 2.81 -11.58
C VAL A 37 -0.92 3.21 -12.18
N MET A 38 -1.97 3.17 -11.37
CA MET A 38 -3.36 3.39 -11.81
C MET A 38 -3.83 4.79 -11.41
N LEU A 39 -4.29 5.58 -12.40
CA LEU A 39 -4.85 6.91 -12.16
C LEU A 39 -6.37 6.86 -12.12
N PHE A 40 -6.96 7.20 -10.98
CA PHE A 40 -8.40 7.23 -10.78
C PHE A 40 -8.93 8.67 -10.62
N VAL A 41 -10.11 8.92 -11.16
CA VAL A 41 -10.94 10.06 -10.74
C VAL A 41 -11.75 9.63 -9.52
N GLN A 42 -11.56 10.34 -8.41
CA GLN A 42 -12.25 10.07 -7.16
C GLN A 42 -13.20 11.22 -6.81
N GLU A 43 -14.43 10.89 -6.45
CA GLU A 43 -15.36 11.84 -5.84
C GLU A 43 -14.89 12.21 -4.43
N ARG A 44 -14.86 13.52 -4.12
CA ARG A 44 -14.43 14.05 -2.82
C ARG A 44 -15.56 14.08 -1.80
N SER A 45 -16.26 12.96 -1.63
CA SER A 45 -17.32 12.76 -0.63
C SER A 45 -16.99 11.59 0.29
N VAL A 46 -17.70 11.49 1.43
CA VAL A 46 -17.55 10.34 2.35
C VAL A 46 -17.84 9.02 1.62
N ALA A 47 -18.94 8.97 0.85
CA ALA A 47 -19.28 7.79 0.07
C ALA A 47 -18.22 7.48 -1.02
N GLY A 48 -17.65 8.52 -1.64
CA GLY A 48 -16.54 8.38 -2.60
C GLY A 48 -15.28 7.79 -1.98
N GLU A 49 -14.94 8.24 -0.77
CA GLU A 49 -13.82 7.71 0.02
C GLU A 49 -14.03 6.25 0.42
N GLU A 50 -15.21 5.89 0.89
CA GLU A 50 -15.54 4.50 1.25
C GLU A 50 -15.48 3.55 0.03
N ARG A 51 -15.97 4.01 -1.13
CA ARG A 51 -15.83 3.26 -2.39
C ARG A 51 -14.37 3.08 -2.77
N MET A 52 -13.58 4.16 -2.70
CA MET A 52 -12.14 4.09 -3.00
C MET A 52 -11.43 3.13 -2.04
N GLN A 53 -11.76 3.15 -0.75
CA GLN A 53 -11.19 2.24 0.24
C GLN A 53 -11.49 0.78 -0.09
N ARG A 54 -12.75 0.43 -0.37
CA ARG A 54 -13.14 -0.94 -0.77
C ARG A 54 -12.45 -1.38 -2.05
N MET A 55 -12.41 -0.52 -3.07
CA MET A 55 -11.73 -0.80 -4.33
C MET A 55 -10.23 -1.00 -4.12
N THR A 56 -9.57 -0.12 -3.36
CA THR A 56 -8.13 -0.20 -3.07
C THR A 56 -7.79 -1.50 -2.36
N ARG A 57 -8.58 -1.89 -1.34
CA ARG A 57 -8.37 -3.16 -0.63
C ARG A 57 -8.52 -4.37 -1.56
N GLY A 58 -9.54 -4.38 -2.43
CA GLY A 58 -9.70 -5.47 -3.40
C GLY A 58 -8.55 -5.53 -4.42
N LEU A 59 -7.97 -4.39 -4.81
CA LEU A 59 -6.79 -4.36 -5.68
C LEU A 59 -5.54 -4.86 -4.95
N ILE A 60 -5.39 -4.52 -3.67
CA ILE A 60 -4.32 -5.05 -2.82
C ILE A 60 -4.44 -6.57 -2.70
N ASP A 61 -5.62 -7.10 -2.40
CA ASP A 61 -5.82 -8.55 -2.31
C ASP A 61 -5.46 -9.25 -3.62
N ALA A 62 -5.92 -8.71 -4.76
CA ALA A 62 -5.58 -9.26 -6.08
C ALA A 62 -4.06 -9.22 -6.36
N ALA A 63 -3.36 -8.15 -5.96
CA ALA A 63 -1.92 -8.06 -6.11
C ALA A 63 -1.20 -9.08 -5.21
N LEU A 64 -1.64 -9.24 -3.97
CA LEU A 64 -1.07 -10.18 -3.01
C LEU A 64 -1.36 -11.64 -3.38
N ASP A 65 -2.53 -11.94 -3.94
CA ASP A 65 -2.89 -13.29 -4.43
C ASP A 65 -2.04 -13.69 -5.64
N ALA A 66 -1.56 -12.71 -6.41
CA ALA A 66 -0.60 -12.89 -7.50
C ALA A 66 0.87 -12.88 -7.03
N GLY A 67 1.14 -12.88 -5.71
CA GLY A 67 2.50 -12.86 -5.14
C GLY A 67 3.18 -11.47 -5.12
N GLY A 68 2.50 -10.44 -5.63
CA GLY A 68 2.98 -9.06 -5.66
C GLY A 68 2.77 -8.31 -4.34
N THR A 69 2.78 -6.97 -4.43
CA THR A 69 2.54 -6.06 -3.31
C THR A 69 1.94 -4.72 -3.82
N TYR A 70 1.69 -3.77 -2.92
CA TYR A 70 1.21 -2.43 -3.26
C TYR A 70 2.19 -1.36 -2.78
N TYR A 71 2.21 -0.20 -3.44
CA TYR A 71 3.14 0.86 -3.09
C TYR A 71 2.65 1.67 -1.87
N LEU A 72 3.51 1.83 -0.86
CA LEU A 72 3.18 2.41 0.46
C LEU A 72 2.74 3.89 0.51
N PRO A 73 3.23 4.82 -0.33
CA PRO A 73 3.02 6.27 -0.09
C PRO A 73 1.64 6.77 -0.52
N TYR A 74 0.76 5.89 -1.01
CA TYR A 74 -0.60 6.25 -1.39
C TYR A 74 -1.55 6.33 -0.17
N ARG A 75 -2.85 6.53 -0.45
CA ARG A 75 -3.89 6.55 0.58
C ARG A 75 -3.79 5.30 1.45
N LEU A 76 -3.87 5.49 2.76
CA LEU A 76 -3.67 4.43 3.74
C LEU A 76 -4.94 3.56 3.89
N HIS A 77 -5.40 2.96 2.79
CA HIS A 77 -6.62 2.16 2.76
C HIS A 77 -6.42 0.71 3.19
N ALA A 78 -5.20 0.20 3.10
CA ALA A 78 -4.87 -1.16 3.50
C ALA A 78 -5.34 -1.47 4.92
N THR A 79 -5.67 -2.74 5.16
CA THR A 79 -5.80 -3.27 6.53
C THR A 79 -4.42 -3.54 7.12
N GLY A 80 -4.33 -3.69 8.44
CA GLY A 80 -3.06 -4.09 9.08
C GLY A 80 -2.59 -5.47 8.62
N GLU A 81 -3.53 -6.39 8.37
CA GLU A 81 -3.23 -7.72 7.81
C GLU A 81 -2.68 -7.63 6.39
N GLN A 82 -3.32 -6.84 5.51
CA GLN A 82 -2.84 -6.60 4.16
C GLN A 82 -1.43 -6.00 4.17
N LEU A 83 -1.15 -5.04 5.07
CA LEU A 83 0.18 -4.46 5.22
C LEU A 83 1.21 -5.51 5.63
N ARG A 84 0.95 -6.32 6.66
CA ARG A 84 1.92 -7.34 7.13
C ARG A 84 2.13 -8.45 6.11
N ARG A 85 1.08 -8.82 5.35
CA ARG A 85 1.19 -9.79 4.25
C ARG A 85 2.00 -9.21 3.07
N ALA A 86 1.80 -7.94 2.76
CA ALA A 86 2.56 -7.21 1.73
C ALA A 86 4.02 -6.97 2.13
N TYR A 87 4.25 -6.69 3.41
CA TYR A 87 5.53 -6.27 4.00
C TYR A 87 5.79 -6.99 5.33
N PRO A 88 6.30 -8.24 5.30
CA PRO A 88 6.52 -9.03 6.51
C PRO A 88 7.47 -8.41 7.54
N ALA A 89 8.41 -7.57 7.09
CA ALA A 89 9.36 -6.86 7.95
C ALA A 89 8.75 -5.63 8.65
N TRP A 90 7.45 -5.35 8.50
CA TRP A 90 6.79 -4.16 9.08
C TRP A 90 7.05 -4.03 10.59
N ASP A 91 6.89 -5.11 11.34
CA ASP A 91 7.04 -5.08 12.80
C ASP A 91 8.49 -4.86 13.24
N GLU A 92 9.46 -5.38 12.48
CA GLU A 92 10.87 -5.10 12.69
C GLU A 92 11.20 -3.63 12.42
N VAL A 93 10.61 -3.03 11.39
CA VAL A 93 10.76 -1.60 11.07
C VAL A 93 10.14 -0.73 12.15
N VAL A 94 8.97 -1.10 12.68
CA VAL A 94 8.37 -0.40 13.83
C VAL A 94 9.26 -0.49 15.06
N ALA A 95 9.82 -1.66 15.37
CA ALA A 95 10.75 -1.82 16.48
C ALA A 95 12.04 -1.00 16.30
N ALA A 96 12.60 -0.98 15.08
CA ALA A 96 13.75 -0.16 14.73
C ALA A 96 13.44 1.34 14.86
N GLN A 97 12.27 1.79 14.39
CA GLN A 97 11.83 3.18 14.54
C GLN A 97 11.76 3.57 16.03
N ARG A 98 11.16 2.74 16.89
CA ARG A 98 11.09 3.03 18.34
C ARG A 98 12.46 3.10 19.00
N ARG A 99 13.42 2.27 18.55
CA ARG A 99 14.80 2.28 19.05
C ARG A 99 15.58 3.53 18.63
N HIS A 100 15.45 3.94 17.37
CA HIS A 100 16.23 5.05 16.80
C HIS A 100 15.57 6.42 16.95
N ASP A 101 14.26 6.46 17.13
CA ASP A 101 13.46 7.67 17.33
C ASP A 101 12.55 7.51 18.57
N PRO A 102 13.14 7.41 19.79
CA PRO A 102 12.39 7.17 21.02
C PRO A 102 11.44 8.32 21.39
N ARG A 103 11.66 9.52 20.82
CA ARG A 103 10.78 10.69 21.00
C ARG A 103 9.71 10.80 19.90
N GLY A 104 9.71 9.90 18.91
CA GLY A 104 8.70 9.86 17.86
C GLY A 104 8.69 11.07 16.92
N VAL A 105 9.83 11.75 16.74
CA VAL A 105 9.96 12.96 15.92
C VAL A 105 9.66 12.69 14.44
N PHE A 106 9.96 11.49 13.95
CA PHE A 106 9.82 11.12 12.54
C PHE A 106 8.55 10.30 12.24
N ARG A 107 7.59 10.24 13.18
CA ARG A 107 6.32 9.55 12.94
C ARG A 107 5.46 10.31 11.92
N ASN A 108 4.78 9.56 11.07
CA ASN A 108 3.85 10.09 10.06
C ASN A 108 2.55 9.28 10.05
N GLY A 109 1.64 9.59 9.12
CA GLY A 109 0.35 8.90 9.01
C GLY A 109 0.44 7.38 8.84
N LEU A 110 1.47 6.87 8.16
CA LEU A 110 1.70 5.43 7.99
C LEU A 110 1.94 4.77 9.36
N PHE A 111 2.89 5.30 10.13
CA PHE A 111 3.18 4.80 11.48
C PHE A 111 2.00 5.01 12.44
N ALA A 112 1.34 6.17 12.38
CA ALA A 112 0.17 6.45 13.21
C ALA A 112 -0.96 5.42 12.96
N ARG A 113 -1.13 4.99 11.71
CA ARG A 113 -2.20 4.04 11.35
C ARG A 113 -1.86 2.58 11.63
N TYR A 114 -0.59 2.19 11.47
CA TYR A 114 -0.23 0.76 11.42
C TYR A 114 0.79 0.31 12.46
N ALA A 115 1.38 1.20 13.26
CA ALA A 115 2.35 0.82 14.29
C ALA A 115 1.73 0.54 15.68
N GLU A 116 0.45 0.88 15.86
CA GLU A 116 -0.32 0.68 17.10
C GLU A 116 -1.48 -0.33 16.92
N ALA A 117 -1.65 -0.85 15.70
CA ALA A 117 -2.70 -1.77 15.30
C ALA A 117 -2.24 -3.23 15.30
#